data_AF-A0A970F5P8-F1
#
_entry.id   AF-A0A970F5P8-F1
#
_cell.length_a   1.000
_cell.length_b   1.000
_cell.length_c   1.000
_cell.angle_alpha   90.00
_cell.angle_beta   90.00
_cell.angle_gamma   90.00
#
_symmetry.space_group_name_H-M   'P 1'
#
loop_
_entity.id
_entity.type
_entity.pdbx_description
1 polymer ?
#
loop_
_entity_poly.entity_id
_entity_poly.type
_entity_poly.pdbx_seq_one_letter_code
_entity_poly.pdbx_strand_id
1 'polypeptide(L)' 'TILDLSEQEELCYLIGGPTESNIELNVISSISPLGKALIGKKSGQQINYESPGGLVNIKIIKFE' A
#
# COMPACT_ATOMS: atom_id res chain seq x y z
N THR A 1 -8.24 -0.68 -0.23
CA THR A 1 -8.05 -0.51 -1.68
C THR A 1 -7.22 0.72 -1.99
N ILE A 2 -6.18 0.54 -2.79
CA ILE A 2 -5.35 1.59 -3.35
C ILE A 2 -5.41 1.52 -4.88
N LEU A 3 -5.24 2.64 -5.56
CA LEU A 3 -5.15 2.72 -7.01
C LEU A 3 -3.71 3.08 -7.37
N ASP A 4 -3.05 2.24 -8.16
CA ASP A 4 -1.78 2.57 -8.78
C ASP A 4 -1.99 3.62 -9.86
N LEU A 5 -1.30 4.75 -9.77
CA LEU A 5 -1.44 5.85 -10.73
C LEU A 5 -0.56 5.67 -11.97
N SER A 6 0.44 4.80 -11.90
CA SER A 6 1.33 4.48 -13.03
C SER A 6 0.63 3.49 -13.96
N GLU A 7 0.06 2.42 -13.40
CA GLU A 7 -0.60 1.35 -14.18
C GLU A 7 -2.13 1.51 -14.27
N GLN A 8 -2.71 2.45 -13.52
CA GLN A 8 -4.16 2.65 -13.40
C GLN A 8 -4.91 1.40 -12.89
N GLU A 9 -4.24 0.57 -12.08
CA GLU A 9 -4.80 -0.66 -11.52
C GLU A 9 -5.20 -0.49 -10.05
N GLU A 10 -6.33 -1.09 -9.66
CA GLU A 10 -6.80 -1.12 -8.28
C GLU A 10 -6.28 -2.36 -7.55
N LEU A 11 -5.53 -2.14 -6.48
CA LEU A 11 -4.91 -3.17 -5.67
C LEU A 11 -5.48 -3.15 -4.24
N CYS A 12 -5.74 -4.34 -3.71
CA CYS A 12 -6.20 -4.53 -2.35
C CYS A 12 -5.10 -5.14 -1.49
N TYR A 13 -4.62 -4.36 -0.52
CA TYR A 13 -3.65 -4.80 0.48
C TYR A 13 -4.24 -4.73 1.88
N LEU A 14 -3.85 -5.69 2.71
CA LEU A 14 -4.14 -5.71 4.14
C LEU A 14 -2.88 -5.33 4.90
N ILE A 15 -2.97 -4.42 5.86
CA ILE A 15 -1.84 -4.07 6.71
C ILE A 15 -1.85 -4.99 7.92
N GLY A 16 -0.91 -5.94 7.95
CA GLY A 16 -0.67 -6.84 9.08
C GLY A 16 0.55 -6.44 9.90
N GLY A 17 0.75 -7.10 11.04
CA GLY A 17 1.99 -7.01 11.80
C GLY A 17 3.17 -7.66 11.05
N PRO A 18 4.40 -7.45 11.55
CA PRO A 18 5.62 -8.00 10.93
C PRO A 18 5.62 -9.52 10.81
N THR A 19 4.91 -10.22 11.70
CA THR A 19 4.78 -11.69 11.69
C THR A 19 3.65 -12.19 10.78
N GLU A 20 2.67 -11.35 10.47
CA GLU A 20 1.45 -11.71 9.73
C GLU A 20 1.54 -11.35 8.24
N SER A 21 2.69 -10.84 7.80
CA SER A 21 2.90 -10.41 6.42
C SER A 21 3.00 -11.60 5.48
N ASN A 22 2.10 -11.65 4.50
CA ASN A 22 2.02 -12.73 3.54
C ASN A 22 1.71 -12.15 2.16
N ILE A 23 2.70 -12.22 1.26
CA ILE A 23 2.61 -11.72 -0.12
C ILE A 23 1.52 -12.48 -0.91
N GLU A 24 1.34 -13.77 -0.66
CA GLU A 24 0.31 -14.58 -1.32
C GLU A 24 -1.11 -14.14 -0.94
N LEU A 25 -1.27 -13.54 0.23
CA LEU A 25 -2.53 -13.00 0.73
C LEU A 25 -2.63 -11.48 0.59
N ASN A 26 -1.69 -10.83 -0.12
CA ASN A 26 -1.57 -9.37 -0.20
C ASN A 26 -1.54 -8.68 1.17
N VAL A 27 -0.99 -9.35 2.19
CA VAL A 27 -0.78 -8.79 3.53
C VAL A 27 0.62 -8.17 3.60
N ILE A 28 0.66 -6.86 3.72
CA ILE A 28 1.88 -6.06 3.87
C ILE A 28 2.14 -5.76 5.34
N SER A 29 3.41 -5.79 5.73
CA SER A 29 3.78 -5.45 7.10
C SER A 29 3.62 -3.96 7.36
N SER A 30 3.23 -3.62 8.58
CA SER A 30 3.27 -2.24 9.08
C SER A 30 4.68 -1.61 9.04
N ILE A 31 5.73 -2.43 9.00
CA ILE A 31 7.13 -1.97 8.96
C ILE A 31 7.67 -1.77 7.54
N SER A 32 6.95 -2.26 6.52
CA SER A 32 7.33 -2.13 5.11
C SER A 32 7.22 -0.67 4.64
N PRO A 33 7.95 -0.26 3.57
CA PRO A 33 7.87 1.09 3.04
C PRO A 33 6.43 1.50 2.69
N LEU A 34 5.70 0.59 2.04
CA LEU A 34 4.30 0.77 1.68
C LEU A 34 3.40 0.85 2.94
N GLY A 35 3.55 -0.09 3.87
CA GLY A 35 2.79 -0.10 5.12
C GLY A 35 2.99 1.18 5.93
N LYS A 36 4.24 1.62 6.11
CA LYS A 36 4.56 2.90 6.77
C LYS A 36 3.98 4.10 6.04
N ALA A 37 4.02 4.10 4.71
CA ALA A 37 3.47 5.19 3.91
C ALA A 37 1.93 5.26 4.00
N LEU A 38 1.25 4.12 4.21
CA LEU A 38 -0.20 4.03 4.39
C LEU A 38 -0.64 4.32 5.83
N ILE A 39 0.16 3.96 6.84
CA ILE A 39 -0.15 4.20 8.26
C ILE A 39 -0.30 5.71 8.52
N GLY A 40 -1.44 6.08 9.11
CA GLY A 40 -1.76 7.47 9.45
C GLY A 40 -2.30 8.30 8.28
N LYS A 41 -2.43 7.72 7.08
CA LYS A 41 -3.09 8.38 5.94
C LYS A 41 -4.60 8.16 5.94
N LYS A 42 -5.28 8.96 5.15
CA LYS A 42 -6.75 8.93 5.00
C LYS A 42 -7.15 8.54 3.58
N SER A 43 -8.37 8.01 3.43
CA SER A 43 -8.95 7.74 2.12
C SER A 43 -9.01 9.03 1.30
N GLY A 44 -8.74 8.89 0.01
CA GLY A 44 -8.59 10.00 -0.93
C GLY A 44 -7.18 10.61 -1.01
N GLN A 45 -6.27 10.31 -0.08
CA GLN A 45 -4.88 10.81 -0.16
C GLN A 45 -4.04 10.01 -1.16
N GLN A 46 -3.15 10.73 -1.84
CA GLN A 46 -2.10 10.16 -2.67
C GLN A 46 -0.80 10.07 -1.87
N ILE A 47 -0.10 8.96 -2.02
CA ILE A 47 1.21 8.72 -1.42
C ILE A 47 2.14 8.12 -2.46
N ASN A 48 3.42 8.34 -2.24
CA ASN A 48 4.50 7.83 -3.07
C ASN A 48 5.36 6.97 -2.16
N TYR A 49 5.73 5.78 -2.62
CA TYR A 49 6.63 4.89 -1.89
C TYR A 49 7.71 4.37 -2.83
N GLU A 50 8.84 4.02 -2.24
CA GLU A 50 9.96 3.44 -2.98
C GLU A 50 9.79 1.92 -3.03
N SER A 51 9.71 1.41 -4.25
CA SER A 51 9.67 -0.02 -4.59
C SER A 51 10.99 -0.40 -5.24
N PRO A 52 11.41 -1.68 -5.25
CA PRO A 52 12.58 -2.12 -6.00
C PRO A 52 12.56 -1.75 -7.50
N GLY A 53 11.36 -1.57 -8.07
CA GLY A 53 11.16 -1.11 -9.44
C GLY A 53 11.21 0.41 -9.64
N GLY A 54 11.39 1.19 -8.57
CA GLY A 54 11.40 2.66 -8.59
C GLY A 54 10.33 3.29 -7.70
N LEU A 55 10.11 4.59 -7.90
CA LEU A 55 9.11 5.37 -7.16
C LEU A 55 7.70 5.05 -7.69
N VAL A 56 6.86 4.47 -6.83
CA VAL A 56 5.49 4.10 -7.17
C VAL A 56 4.53 5.09 -6.54
N ASN A 57 3.59 5.59 -7.34
CA ASN A 57 2.58 6.55 -6.91
C ASN A 57 1.23 5.87 -6.80
N ILE A 58 0.63 5.93 -5.61
CA ILE A 58 -0.65 5.28 -5.34
C ILE A 58 -1.62 6.25 -4.69
N LYS A 59 -2.90 6.05 -4.94
CA LYS A 59 -4.00 6.77 -4.30
C LYS A 59 -4.77 5.84 -3.39
N ILE A 60 -4.94 6.22 -2.14
CA ILE A 60 -5.78 5.49 -1.19
C ILE A 60 -7.24 5.75 -1.58
N ILE A 61 -7.96 4.73 -2.00
CA ILE A 61 -9.36 4.85 -2.39
C ILE A 61 -10.25 4.66 -1.17
N LYS A 62 -10.02 3.56 -0.45
CA LYS A 62 -10.87 3.14 0.67
C LYS A 62 -10.10 2.25 1.64
N PHE A 63 -10.41 2.38 2.93
CA PHE A 63 -10.05 1.40 3.96
C PHE A 63 -11.26 0.52 4.23
N GLU A 64 -11.03 -0.78 4.34
CA GLU A 64 -12.05 -1.78 4.64
C GLU A 64 -11.58 -2.64 5.81
#